data_AF-A0A822DQV6-F1
#
_entry.id   AF-A0A822DQV6-F1
#
_cell.length_a   1.000
_cell.length_b   1.000
_cell.length_c   1.000
_cell.angle_alpha   90.00
_cell.angle_beta   90.00
_cell.angle_gamma   90.00
#
_symmetry.space_group_name_H-M   'P 1'
#
loop_
_entity.id
_entity.type
_entity.pdbx_description
1 polymer ?
#
loop_
_entity_poly.entity_id
_entity_poly.type
_entity_poly.pdbx_seq_one_letter_code
_entity_poly.pdbx_strand_id
1 'polypeptide(L)'
;MKFIKPHSLYKQASQKEILVLCIHAFCYSTGAFTFLFAFRYLTLPDLTTIRFTQIIWTAIMTSIIYREKPSISMIISILLTIIGVIFVAQPSFLFSKTSNINKNNTSNDYYQHLIGVGIAFYAAIVLSIMVVSNKYLFSKYKT
;
A
#
# COMPACT_ATOMS: atom_id res chain seq x y z
N MET A 1 14.18 34.52 4.49
CA MET A 1 13.04 33.82 3.85
C MET A 1 13.50 33.37 2.46
N LYS A 2 13.94 32.12 2.33
CA LYS A 2 14.61 31.61 1.12
C LYS A 2 13.53 31.21 0.12
N PHE A 3 13.35 32.03 -0.91
CA PHE A 3 12.40 31.79 -2.00
C PHE A 3 12.65 30.40 -2.61
N ILE A 4 11.65 29.55 -2.51
CA ILE A 4 11.59 28.27 -3.20
C ILE A 4 11.46 28.62 -4.68
N LYS A 5 12.57 28.57 -5.42
CA LYS A 5 12.53 28.62 -6.89
C LYS A 5 11.65 27.48 -7.37
N PRO A 6 10.68 27.71 -8.28
CA PRO A 6 9.92 26.64 -8.90
C PRO A 6 10.89 25.88 -9.81
N HIS A 7 11.46 24.80 -9.27
CA HIS A 7 12.36 23.95 -10.03
C HIS A 7 11.53 23.32 -11.15
N SER A 8 11.87 23.66 -12.38
CA SER A 8 11.28 23.17 -13.62
C SER A 8 11.60 21.69 -13.87
N LEU A 9 11.19 20.80 -12.96
CA LEU A 9 11.57 19.39 -12.91
C LEU A 9 11.05 18.53 -14.08
N TYR A 10 10.25 19.10 -14.99
CA TYR A 10 9.71 18.36 -16.13
C TYR A 10 10.33 18.75 -17.49
N LYS A 11 11.12 19.83 -17.55
CA LYS A 11 11.54 20.43 -18.83
C LYS A 11 12.67 19.67 -19.55
N GLN A 12 13.23 18.64 -18.94
CA GLN A 12 14.24 17.79 -19.58
C GLN A 12 14.20 16.35 -19.04
N ALA A 13 12.99 15.78 -18.96
CA ALA A 13 12.85 14.34 -18.71
C ALA A 13 13.28 13.58 -19.97
N SER A 14 14.37 12.82 -19.87
CA SER A 14 14.81 11.88 -20.90
C SER A 14 13.68 10.89 -21.21
N GLN A 15 13.58 10.37 -22.45
CA GLN A 15 12.50 9.44 -22.83
C GLN A 15 12.31 8.25 -21.87
N LYS A 16 13.41 7.81 -21.25
CA LYS A 16 13.40 6.71 -20.26
C LYS A 16 12.71 7.09 -18.95
N GLU A 17 12.72 8.36 -18.57
CA GLU A 17 12.19 8.86 -17.29
C GLU A 17 10.68 9.07 -17.38
N ILE A 18 10.21 9.60 -18.52
CA ILE A 18 8.78 9.67 -18.84
C ILE A 18 8.20 8.25 -18.87
N LEU A 19 8.90 7.29 -19.47
CA LEU A 19 8.47 5.89 -19.50
C LEU A 19 8.32 5.28 -18.10
N VAL A 20 9.27 5.54 -17.18
CA VAL A 20 9.16 5.09 -15.78
C VAL A 20 7.99 5.76 -15.05
N LEU A 21 7.75 7.06 -15.28
CA LEU A 21 6.60 7.80 -14.74
C LEU A 21 5.26 7.26 -15.29
N CYS A 22 5.19 6.91 -16.57
CA CYS A 22 4.01 6.30 -17.18
C CYS A 22 3.74 4.91 -16.59
N ILE A 23 4.77 4.07 -16.42
CA ILE A 23 4.63 2.75 -15.77
C ILE A 23 4.18 2.91 -14.32
N HIS A 24 4.73 3.88 -13.59
CA HIS A 24 4.29 4.20 -12.22
C HIS A 24 2.81 4.56 -12.18
N ALA A 25 2.36 5.50 -13.02
CA ALA A 25 0.98 5.94 -13.05
C ALA A 25 0.03 4.79 -13.44
N PHE A 26 0.44 3.96 -14.39
CA PHE A 26 -0.32 2.78 -14.80
C PHE A 26 -0.44 1.76 -13.67
N CYS A 27 0.66 1.44 -13.00
CA CYS A 27 0.71 0.51 -11.88
C CYS A 27 -0.09 1.01 -10.65
N TYR A 28 0.01 2.31 -10.35
CA TYR A 28 -0.81 2.92 -9.29
C TYR A 28 -2.30 2.88 -9.63
N SER A 29 -2.64 3.20 -10.87
CA SER A 29 -4.03 3.17 -11.34
C SER A 29 -4.61 1.76 -11.24
N THR A 30 -3.91 0.72 -11.72
CA THR A 30 -4.39 -0.67 -11.61
C THR A 30 -4.53 -1.12 -10.17
N GLY A 31 -3.59 -0.76 -9.28
CA GLY A 31 -3.69 -1.03 -7.84
C GLY A 31 -4.86 -0.29 -7.15
N ALA A 32 -5.17 0.92 -7.59
CA ALA A 32 -6.31 1.70 -7.11
C ALA A 32 -7.66 1.11 -7.60
N PHE A 33 -7.76 0.75 -8.88
CA PHE A 33 -8.94 0.11 -9.45
C PHE A 33 -9.25 -1.23 -8.78
N THR A 34 -8.22 -2.06 -8.58
CA THR A 34 -8.33 -3.36 -7.89
C THR A 34 -8.84 -3.18 -6.45
N PHE A 35 -8.36 -2.14 -5.75
CA PHE A 35 -8.83 -1.82 -4.40
C PHE A 35 -10.28 -1.35 -4.37
N LEU A 36 -10.67 -0.49 -5.33
CA LEU A 36 -12.05 -0.05 -5.50
C LEU A 36 -12.98 -1.23 -5.78
N PHE A 37 -12.51 -2.23 -6.53
CA PHE A 37 -13.26 -3.45 -6.79
C PHE A 37 -13.40 -4.32 -5.53
N ALA A 38 -12.35 -4.41 -4.71
CA ALA A 38 -12.33 -5.20 -3.49
C ALA A 38 -13.32 -4.70 -2.40
N PHE A 39 -13.64 -3.39 -2.38
CA PHE A 39 -14.69 -2.83 -1.50
C PHE A 39 -16.07 -3.46 -1.71
N ARG A 40 -16.31 -4.06 -2.88
CA ARG A 40 -17.58 -4.70 -3.20
C ARG A 40 -17.72 -6.10 -2.56
N TYR A 41 -16.62 -6.67 -2.06
CA TYR A 41 -16.55 -8.03 -1.52
C TYR A 41 -16.16 -8.10 -0.04
N LEU A 42 -15.50 -7.07 0.49
CA LEU A 42 -15.05 -7.01 1.89
C LEU A 42 -15.62 -5.78 2.59
N THR A 43 -15.82 -5.88 3.90
CA THR A 43 -16.18 -4.71 4.71
C THR A 43 -15.05 -3.67 4.70
N LEU A 44 -15.42 -2.38 4.75
CA LEU A 44 -14.46 -1.26 4.77
C LEU A 44 -13.27 -1.48 5.75
N PRO A 45 -13.51 -1.91 7.02
CA PRO A 45 -12.44 -2.14 7.99
C PRO A 45 -11.44 -3.21 7.56
N ASP A 46 -11.92 -4.35 7.08
CA ASP A 46 -11.06 -5.46 6.63
C ASP A 46 -10.17 -5.02 5.46
N LEU A 47 -10.76 -4.27 4.51
CA LEU A 47 -10.05 -3.78 3.34
C LEU A 47 -8.92 -2.81 3.71
N THR A 48 -9.20 -1.86 4.61
CA THR A 48 -8.21 -0.88 5.07
C THR A 48 -7.09 -1.54 5.84
N THR A 49 -7.38 -2.59 6.61
CA THR A 49 -6.37 -3.38 7.32
C THR A 49 -5.40 -4.04 6.34
N ILE A 50 -5.91 -4.72 5.31
CA ILE A 50 -5.08 -5.31 4.25
C ILE A 50 -4.27 -4.22 3.54
N ARG A 51 -4.88 -3.05 3.27
CA ARG A 51 -4.17 -1.92 2.67
C ARG A 51 -3.03 -1.43 3.53
N PHE A 52 -3.17 -1.38 4.85
CA PHE A 52 -2.07 -0.96 5.72
C PHE A 52 -0.91 -1.96 5.75
N THR A 53 -1.15 -3.25 5.49
CA THR A 53 -0.04 -4.23 5.35
C THR A 53 0.90 -3.90 4.20
N GLN A 54 0.45 -3.14 3.19
CA GLN A 54 1.29 -2.62 2.10
C GLN A 54 2.49 -1.84 2.63
N ILE A 55 2.34 -1.10 3.74
CA ILE A 55 3.43 -0.29 4.29
C ILE A 55 4.57 -1.18 4.80
N ILE A 56 4.24 -2.34 5.36
CA ILE A 56 5.20 -3.35 5.80
C ILE A 56 5.96 -3.90 4.59
N TRP A 57 5.24 -4.31 3.54
CA TRP A 57 5.83 -4.78 2.29
C TRP A 57 6.73 -3.73 1.64
N THR A 58 6.30 -2.46 1.67
CA THR A 58 7.05 -1.33 1.16
C THR A 58 8.36 -1.13 1.93
N ALA A 59 8.32 -1.24 3.26
CA ALA A 59 9.49 -1.13 4.11
C ALA A 59 10.50 -2.26 3.85
N ILE A 60 10.02 -3.49 3.71
CA ILE A 60 10.85 -4.66 3.37
C ILE A 60 11.53 -4.45 2.02
N MET A 61 10.77 -4.12 0.97
CA MET A 61 11.32 -3.92 -0.37
C MET A 61 12.30 -2.74 -0.43
N THR A 62 12.01 -1.66 0.30
CA THR A 62 12.91 -0.52 0.43
C THR A 62 14.23 -0.90 1.11
N SER A 63 14.17 -1.74 2.15
CA SER A 63 15.35 -2.22 2.86
C SER A 63 16.23 -3.10 1.95
N ILE A 64 15.62 -4.01 1.19
CA ILE A 64 16.33 -4.91 0.26
C ILE A 64 17.03 -4.12 -0.85
N ILE A 65 16.35 -3.13 -1.44
CA ILE A 65 16.86 -2.41 -2.62
C ILE A 65 17.94 -1.40 -2.28
N TYR A 66 17.82 -0.72 -1.13
CA TYR A 66 18.80 0.30 -0.77
C TYR A 66 20.05 -0.31 -0.13
N ARG A 67 20.00 -1.54 0.39
CA ARG A 67 21.13 -2.23 1.06
C ARG A 67 21.83 -1.40 2.16
N GLU A 68 21.24 -0.27 2.55
CA GLU A 68 21.70 0.59 3.62
C GLU A 68 21.09 0.10 4.94
N LYS A 69 21.83 0.24 6.04
CA LYS A 69 21.33 -0.12 7.36
C LYS A 69 20.06 0.70 7.63
N PRO A 70 18.92 0.06 7.94
CA PRO A 70 17.68 0.78 8.17
C PRO A 70 17.90 1.78 9.30
N SER A 71 17.65 3.07 9.02
CA SER A 71 17.76 4.12 10.03
C SER A 71 16.78 3.83 11.18
N ILE A 72 17.16 4.22 12.41
CA ILE A 72 16.32 4.05 13.61
C ILE A 72 14.93 4.69 13.40
N SER A 73 14.85 5.81 12.67
CA SER A 73 13.59 6.46 12.32
C SER A 73 12.68 5.57 11.45
N MET A 74 13.26 4.73 10.59
CA MET A 74 12.50 3.77 9.76
C MET A 74 11.92 2.64 10.61
N ILE A 75 12.70 2.14 11.58
CA ILE A 75 12.25 1.10 12.51
C ILE A 75 11.08 1.61 13.36
N ILE A 76 11.19 2.83 13.92
CA ILE A 76 10.12 3.46 14.69
C ILE A 76 8.87 3.65 13.83
N SER A 77 9.02 4.06 12.58
CA SER A 77 7.89 4.24 11.65
C SER A 77 7.17 2.92 11.36
N ILE A 78 7.92 1.82 11.21
CA ILE A 78 7.34 0.47 11.01
C ILE A 78 6.56 0.03 12.25
N LEU A 79 7.15 0.18 13.45
CA LEU A 79 6.48 -0.17 14.71
C LEU A 79 5.20 0.64 14.92
N LEU A 80 5.26 1.96 14.69
CA LEU A 80 4.10 2.84 14.81
C LEU A 80 3.01 2.49 13.79
N THR A 81 3.41 2.08 12.58
CA THR A 81 2.47 1.60 11.57
C THR A 81 1.78 0.32 12.03
N ILE A 82 2.53 -0.67 12.52
CA ILE A 82 1.97 -1.93 13.03
C ILE A 82 0.93 -1.65 14.12
N ILE A 83 1.27 -0.77 15.07
CA ILE A 83 0.36 -0.33 16.13
C ILE A 83 -0.90 0.32 15.56
N GLY A 84 -0.74 1.23 14.59
CA GLY A 84 -1.86 1.87 13.89
C GLY A 84 -2.76 0.86 13.16
N VAL A 85 -2.18 -0.13 12.49
CA VAL A 85 -2.95 -1.21 11.80
C VAL A 85 -3.77 -1.99 12.81
N ILE A 86 -3.18 -2.40 13.93
CA ILE A 86 -3.89 -3.13 14.99
C ILE A 86 -5.06 -2.31 15.53
N PHE A 87 -4.90 -1.00 15.70
CA PHE A 87 -5.95 -0.13 16.21
C PHE A 87 -7.10 0.05 15.20
N VAL A 88 -6.78 0.27 13.91
CA VAL A 88 -7.80 0.44 12.87
C VAL A 88 -8.53 -0.86 12.55
N ALA A 89 -7.83 -1.99 12.60
CA ALA A 89 -8.41 -3.30 12.34
C ALA A 89 -9.52 -3.67 13.33
N GLN A 90 -9.63 -2.96 14.47
CA GLN A 90 -10.58 -3.25 15.56
C GLN A 90 -10.72 -4.77 15.73
N PRO A 91 -9.62 -5.49 16.03
CA PRO A 91 -9.61 -6.93 15.97
C PRO A 91 -10.78 -7.44 16.78
N SER A 92 -11.61 -8.26 16.15
CA SER A 92 -12.83 -8.85 16.73
C SER A 92 -12.57 -9.61 18.03
N PHE A 93 -11.30 -9.87 18.35
CA PHE A 93 -10.79 -10.40 19.61
C PHE A 93 -10.80 -9.38 20.77
N LEU A 94 -10.50 -8.10 20.52
CA LEU A 94 -10.57 -7.02 21.53
C LEU A 94 -11.95 -6.35 21.56
N PHE A 95 -12.61 -6.30 20.41
CA PHE A 95 -13.99 -5.84 20.26
C PHE A 95 -14.86 -7.04 19.88
N SER A 96 -15.23 -7.86 20.87
CA SER A 96 -16.21 -8.94 20.69
C SER A 96 -17.54 -8.34 20.20
N LYS A 97 -17.69 -8.22 18.89
CA LYS A 97 -18.97 -7.93 18.29
C LYS A 97 -19.77 -9.21 18.42
N THR A 98 -20.73 -9.24 19.35
CA THR A 98 -21.79 -10.25 19.41
C THR A 98 -22.61 -10.16 18.14
N SER A 99 -22.06 -10.69 17.04
CA SER A 99 -22.77 -10.85 15.79
C SER A 99 -23.50 -12.18 15.88
N ASN A 100 -24.79 -12.12 16.22
CA ASN A 100 -25.76 -13.17 15.94
C ASN A 100 -25.83 -13.35 14.41
N ILE A 101 -24.84 -14.02 13.82
CA ILE A 101 -24.81 -14.37 12.41
C ILE A 101 -25.65 -15.64 12.28
N ASN A 102 -26.87 -15.48 11.75
CA ASN A 102 -27.66 -16.59 11.23
C ASN A 102 -26.84 -17.31 10.16
N LYS A 103 -26.29 -18.47 10.55
CA LYS A 103 -25.29 -19.26 9.84
C LYS A 103 -25.92 -20.12 8.74
N ASN A 104 -26.83 -19.55 7.94
CA ASN A 104 -27.65 -20.31 6.97
C ASN A 104 -27.30 -20.03 5.50
N ASN A 105 -26.35 -19.12 5.19
CA ASN A 105 -25.88 -18.81 3.82
C ASN A 105 -24.35 -19.05 3.63
N THR A 106 -23.79 -20.01 4.36
CA THR A 106 -22.34 -20.13 4.61
C THR A 106 -21.45 -20.56 3.44
N SER A 107 -22.00 -21.04 2.32
CA SER A 107 -21.18 -21.45 1.17
C SER A 107 -20.83 -20.28 0.25
N ASN A 108 -21.81 -19.47 -0.15
CA ASN A 108 -21.57 -18.38 -1.12
C ASN A 108 -20.76 -17.20 -0.53
N ASP A 109 -20.97 -16.86 0.74
CA ASP A 109 -20.32 -15.72 1.39
C ASP A 109 -18.81 -15.96 1.61
N TYR A 110 -18.40 -17.23 1.81
CA TYR A 110 -17.00 -17.59 2.01
C TYR A 110 -16.16 -17.37 0.75
N TYR A 111 -16.67 -17.76 -0.43
CA TYR A 111 -15.96 -17.58 -1.70
C TYR A 111 -15.78 -16.10 -2.05
N GLN A 112 -16.78 -15.27 -1.75
CA GLN A 112 -16.72 -13.83 -1.99
C GLN A 112 -15.65 -13.15 -1.13
N HIS A 113 -15.56 -13.51 0.16
CA HIS A 113 -14.51 -13.00 1.05
C HIS A 113 -13.11 -13.46 0.62
N LEU A 114 -12.94 -14.73 0.24
CA LEU A 114 -11.64 -15.28 -0.19
C LEU A 114 -11.11 -14.56 -1.44
N ILE A 115 -11.98 -14.34 -2.43
CA ILE A 115 -11.65 -13.62 -3.66
C ILE A 115 -11.28 -12.16 -3.34
N GLY A 116 -12.03 -11.50 -2.45
CA GLY A 116 -11.74 -10.14 -2.01
C GLY A 116 -10.38 -9.99 -1.32
N VAL A 117 -9.99 -10.95 -0.46
CA VAL A 117 -8.66 -10.98 0.17
C VAL A 117 -7.56 -11.13 -0.88
N GLY A 118 -7.72 -12.03 -1.85
CA GLY A 118 -6.75 -12.23 -2.93
C GLY A 118 -6.53 -10.96 -3.77
N ILE A 119 -7.62 -10.28 -4.13
CA ILE A 119 -7.62 -9.01 -4.88
C ILE A 119 -6.91 -7.91 -4.07
N ALA A 120 -7.19 -7.82 -2.77
CA ALA A 120 -6.56 -6.84 -1.90
C ALA A 120 -5.05 -7.10 -1.70
N PHE A 121 -4.65 -8.36 -1.61
CA PHE A 121 -3.24 -8.76 -1.55
C PHE A 121 -2.48 -8.38 -2.82
N TYR A 122 -3.07 -8.66 -3.99
CA TYR A 122 -2.51 -8.26 -5.27
C TYR A 122 -2.31 -6.74 -5.34
N ALA A 123 -3.32 -5.96 -4.95
CA ALA A 123 -3.22 -4.50 -4.91
C ALA A 123 -2.09 -4.01 -3.98
N ALA A 124 -1.87 -4.66 -2.83
CA ALA A 124 -0.80 -4.30 -1.91
C ALA A 124 0.60 -4.55 -2.51
N ILE A 125 0.78 -5.64 -3.25
CA ILE A 125 2.05 -5.95 -3.92
C ILE A 125 2.36 -4.91 -5.01
N VAL A 126 1.36 -4.60 -5.85
CA VAL A 126 1.46 -3.61 -6.94
C VAL A 126 1.84 -2.24 -6.39
N LEU A 127 1.21 -1.81 -5.30
CA LEU A 127 1.50 -0.52 -4.68
C LEU A 127 2.84 -0.48 -3.94
N SER A 128 3.31 -1.60 -3.39
CA SER A 128 4.66 -1.72 -2.82
C SER A 128 5.73 -1.51 -3.91
N ILE A 129 5.57 -2.15 -5.07
CA ILE A 129 6.42 -1.95 -6.25
C ILE A 129 6.48 -0.47 -6.65
N MET A 130 5.34 0.23 -6.59
CA MET A 130 5.24 1.64 -6.95
C MET A 130 6.07 2.54 -6.02
N VAL A 131 6.00 2.32 -4.70
CA VAL A 131 6.76 3.14 -3.75
C VAL A 131 8.26 2.98 -3.98
N VAL A 132 8.70 1.76 -4.30
CA VAL A 132 10.08 1.47 -4.65
C VAL A 132 10.52 2.24 -5.91
N SER A 133 9.73 2.20 -6.98
CA SER A 133 10.06 2.93 -8.21
C SER A 133 10.15 4.44 -7.98
N ASN A 134 9.30 4.97 -7.10
CA ASN A 134 9.33 6.38 -6.74
C ASN A 134 10.62 6.75 -5.98
N LYS A 135 11.01 5.94 -4.99
CA LYS A 135 12.25 6.15 -4.23
C LYS A 135 13.48 6.06 -5.15
N TYR A 136 13.50 5.11 -6.08
CA TYR A 136 14.56 4.94 -7.07
C TYR A 136 14.74 6.18 -7.95
N LEU A 137 13.64 6.77 -8.43
CA LEU A 137 13.66 8.04 -9.17
C LEU A 137 14.28 9.16 -8.34
N PHE A 138 13.84 9.36 -7.10
CA PHE A 138 14.37 10.41 -6.23
C PHE A 138 15.87 10.25 -5.91
N SER A 139 16.37 9.03 -5.81
CA SER A 139 17.80 8.78 -5.59
C SER A 139 18.66 9.18 -6.78
N LYS A 140 18.14 9.09 -8.01
CA LYS A 140 18.87 9.42 -9.23
C LYS A 140 18.94 10.94 -9.49
N TYR A 141 17.91 11.69 -9.09
CA TYR A 141 17.84 13.15 -9.28
C TYR A 141 18.44 13.97 -8.13
N LYS A 142 18.91 13.35 -7.05
CA LYS A 142 19.57 14.04 -5.92
C LYS A 142 21.09 14.24 -6.14
N THR A 143 21.55 14.16 -7.40
CA THR A 143 22.94 14.49 -7.79
C THR A 143 22.93 15.85 -8.47
#